data_AF-A0A8T3X5X4-F1
#
_entry.id   AF-A0A8T3X5X4-F1
#
_cell.length_a   1.000
_cell.length_b   1.000
_cell.length_c   1.000
_cell.angle_alpha   90.00
_cell.angle_beta   90.00
_cell.angle_gamma   90.00
#
_symmetry.space_group_name_H-M   'P 1'
#
loop_
_entity.id
_entity.type
_entity.pdbx_description
1 polymer ?
#
loop_
_entity_poly.entity_id
_entity_poly.type
_entity_poly.pdbx_seq_one_letter_code
_entity_poly.pdbx_strand_id
1 'polypeptide(L)' 'MLEVNDSRCIACGGCVGVCPVDALELAEGRDIIVDNNKCIDCQICVRFCPVGALKVFEKDGKEKPLTLMKLPSKGF' A
#
# COMPACT_ATOMS: atom_id res chain seq x y z
N MET A 1 -3.25 2.53 8.75
CA MET A 1 -1.79 2.75 8.65
C MET A 1 -1.21 1.69 7.75
N LEU A 2 -0.52 2.11 6.69
CA LEU A 2 0.12 1.22 5.72
C LEU A 2 1.59 1.01 6.11
N GLU A 3 2.01 -0.24 6.10
CA GLU A 3 3.36 -0.69 6.43
C GLU A 3 3.95 -1.56 5.31
N VAL A 4 5.27 -1.47 5.13
CA VAL A 4 6.03 -2.21 4.12
C VAL A 4 7.00 -3.15 4.83
N ASN A 5 7.00 -4.41 4.43
CA ASN A 5 7.98 -5.40 4.85
C ASN A 5 9.20 -5.32 3.90
N ASP A 6 10.29 -4.72 4.37
CA ASP A 6 11.55 -4.54 3.63
C ASP A 6 12.13 -5.87 3.13
N SER A 7 12.08 -6.91 3.96
CA SER A 7 12.66 -8.22 3.68
C SER A 7 11.95 -8.96 2.54
N ARG A 8 10.69 -8.60 2.25
CA ARG A 8 9.91 -9.12 1.11
C ARG A 8 9.86 -8.15 -0.06
N CYS A 9 10.07 -6.86 0.18
CA CYS A 9 9.97 -5.84 -0.84
C CYS A 9 11.09 -6.02 -1.87
N ILE A 10 10.71 -6.17 -3.14
CA ILE A 10 11.66 -6.27 -4.26
C ILE A 10 11.88 -4.92 -4.96
N ALA A 11 11.39 -3.82 -4.37
CA ALA A 11 11.55 -2.47 -4.89
C ALA A 11 11.13 -2.27 -6.36
N CYS A 12 10.09 -2.99 -6.81
CA CYS A 12 9.64 -2.93 -8.19
C CYS A 12 8.90 -1.63 -8.56
N GLY A 13 8.56 -0.78 -7.58
CA GLY A 13 7.82 0.48 -7.80
C GLY A 13 6.34 0.29 -8.16
N GLY A 14 5.84 -0.94 -8.26
CA GLY A 14 4.46 -1.21 -8.66
C GLY A 14 3.40 -0.57 -7.77
N CYS A 15 3.62 -0.59 -6.45
CA CYS A 15 2.71 0.03 -5.47
C CYS A 15 2.64 1.56 -5.59
N VAL A 16 3.72 2.21 -6.06
CA VAL A 16 3.78 3.66 -6.31
C VAL A 16 2.87 4.01 -7.48
N GLY A 17 3.01 3.31 -8.60
CA GLY A 17 2.24 3.61 -9.82
C GLY A 17 0.73 3.36 -9.73
N VAL A 18 0.28 2.52 -8.79
CA VAL A 18 -1.16 2.26 -8.59
C VAL A 18 -1.78 3.07 -7.47
N CYS A 19 -1.01 3.91 -6.77
CA CYS A 19 -1.55 4.71 -5.68
C CYS A 19 -2.37 5.88 -6.25
N PRO A 20 -3.68 5.97 -5.99
CA PRO A 20 -4.51 7.03 -6.57
C PRO A 20 -4.31 8.41 -5.93
N VAL A 21 -3.53 8.48 -4.85
CA VAL A 21 -3.30 9.69 -4.04
C VAL A 21 -1.82 9.97 -3.81
N ASP A 22 -0.94 9.30 -4.57
CA ASP A 22 0.52 9.47 -4.52
C ASP A 22 1.07 9.44 -3.07
N ALA A 23 0.60 8.46 -2.29
CA ALA A 23 1.01 8.25 -0.90
C ALA A 23 2.25 7.37 -0.76
N LEU A 24 2.80 6.82 -1.85
CA LEU A 24 3.99 5.98 -1.84
C LEU A 24 5.04 6.56 -2.77
N GLU A 25 6.30 6.44 -2.39
CA GLU A 25 7.46 6.85 -3.19
C GLU A 25 8.53 5.74 -3.16
N LEU A 26 9.19 5.49 -4.29
CA LEU A 26 10.33 4.60 -4.37
C LEU A 26 11.61 5.43 -4.23
N ALA A 27 12.30 5.29 -3.09
CA ALA A 27 13.54 5.99 -2.83
C ALA A 27 14.73 5.33 -3.54
N GLU A 28 15.81 6.09 -3.73
CA GLU A 28 17.06 5.61 -4.36
C GLU A 28 17.65 4.37 -3.67
N GLY A 29 17.38 4.19 -2.37
CA GLY A 29 17.82 3.05 -1.56
C GLY A 29 17.05 1.73 -1.77
N ARG A 30 16.12 1.67 -2.74
CA ARG A 30 15.16 0.55 -2.93
C ARG A 30 14.11 0.42 -1.83
N ASP A 31 13.98 1.44 -0.99
CA ASP A 31 12.93 1.54 0.02
C ASP A 31 11.65 2.14 -0.55
N ILE A 32 10.52 1.66 -0.04
CA ILE A 32 9.21 2.27 -0.29
C ILE A 32 8.87 3.17 0.88
N ILE A 33 8.84 4.48 0.65
CA ILE A 33 8.44 5.47 1.64
C ILE A 33 6.92 5.62 1.57
N VAL A 34 6.26 5.60 2.72
CA VAL A 34 4.80 5.71 2.83
C VAL A 34 4.41 6.97 3.59
N ASP A 35 3.67 7.85 2.93
CA ASP A 35 3.02 9.00 3.55
C ASP A 35 1.63 8.58 4.08
N ASN A 36 1.60 8.22 5.37
CA ASN A 36 0.37 7.83 6.05
C ASN A 36 -0.63 8.98 6.26
N ASN A 37 -0.25 10.25 6.03
CA ASN A 37 -1.19 11.37 6.05
C ASN A 37 -1.98 11.46 4.74
N LYS A 38 -1.38 11.04 3.61
CA LYS A 38 -2.06 10.96 2.31
C LYS A 38 -2.79 9.64 2.10
N CYS A 39 -2.31 8.56 2.70
CA CYS A 39 -2.89 7.24 2.53
C CYS A 39 -4.36 7.21 2.98
N ILE A 40 -5.26 6.87 2.06
CA ILE A 40 -6.70 6.75 2.32
C ILE A 40 -7.14 5.30 2.64
N ASP A 41 -6.19 4.43 2.99
CA ASP A 41 -6.42 3.01 3.31
C ASP A 41 -7.24 2.24 2.24
N CYS A 42 -7.10 2.60 0.96
CA CYS A 42 -7.83 1.99 -0.15
C CYS A 42 -7.35 0.56 -0.49
N GLN A 43 -6.17 0.14 0.00
CA GLN A 43 -5.57 -1.20 -0.15
C GLN A 43 -5.25 -1.65 -1.59
N ILE A 44 -5.28 -0.74 -2.58
CA ILE A 44 -4.90 -1.06 -3.97
C ILE A 44 -3.44 -1.54 -4.03
N CYS A 45 -2.52 -0.82 -3.37
CA CYS A 45 -1.10 -1.16 -3.31
C CYS A 45 -0.84 -2.55 -2.70
N VAL A 46 -1.62 -2.94 -1.68
CA VAL A 46 -1.50 -4.25 -1.02
C VAL A 46 -1.87 -5.38 -1.98
N ARG A 47 -2.97 -5.23 -2.73
CA ARG A 47 -3.41 -6.23 -3.72
C ARG A 47 -2.50 -6.29 -4.92
N PHE A 48 -1.95 -5.15 -5.33
CA PHE A 48 -1.08 -5.06 -6.49
C PHE A 48 0.30 -5.66 -6.22
N CYS A 49 0.76 -5.67 -4.97
CA CYS A 49 2.08 -6.17 -4.62
C CYS A 49 2.20 -7.69 -4.88
N PRO A 50 2.98 -8.13 -5.89
CA PRO A 50 3.04 -9.54 -6.26
C PRO A 50 3.72 -10.40 -5.19
N VAL A 51 4.58 -9.77 -4.39
CA VAL A 51 5.33 -10.41 -3.30
C VAL A 51 4.65 -10.26 -1.94
N GLY A 52 3.48 -9.61 -1.87
CA GLY A 52 2.72 -9.42 -0.63
C GLY A 52 3.50 -8.70 0.47
N ALA A 53 4.29 -7.69 0.11
CA ALA A 53 5.14 -6.95 1.04
C ALA A 53 4.41 -5.84 1.81
N LEU A 54 3.21 -5.40 1.37
CA LEU A 54 2.47 -4.32 2.03
C LEU A 54 1.31 -4.83 2.88
N LYS A 55 1.02 -4.16 4.00
CA LYS A 55 -0.10 -4.47 4.91
C LYS A 55 -0.72 -3.20 5.48
N VAL A 56 -2.03 -3.22 5.73
CA VAL A 56 -2.74 -2.11 6.39
C VAL A 56 -3.20 -2.55 7.78
N PHE A 57 -2.90 -1.72 8.77
CA PHE A 57 -3.30 -1.91 10.17
C PHE A 57 -4.29 -0.84 10.59
N GLU A 58 -5.30 -1.26 11.37
CA GLU A 58 -6.24 -0.36 12.03
C GLU A 58 -5.60 0.30 13.27
N LYS A 59 -6.25 1.33 13.80
CA LYS A 59 -5.77 2.04 15.00
C LYS A 59 -5.71 1.15 16.24
N ASP A 60 -6.49 0.08 16.27
CA ASP A 60 -6.52 -0.93 17.32
C ASP A 60 -5.40 -1.99 17.18
N GLY A 61 -4.45 -1.80 16.24
CA GLY A 61 -3.31 -2.69 16.02
C GLY A 61 -3.64 -4.00 15.30
N LYS A 62 -4.86 -4.12 14.77
CA LYS A 62 -5.30 -5.30 14.02
C LYS A 62 -5.01 -5.13 12.53
N GLU A 63 -4.46 -6.17 11.90
CA GLU A 63 -4.30 -6.23 10.45
C GLU A 63 -5.69 -6.23 9.80
N LYS A 64 -5.92 -5.29 8.88
CA LYS A 64 -7.20 -5.20 8.16
C LYS A 64 -7.21 -6.23 7.02
N PRO A 65 -8.11 -7.21 7.05
CA PRO A 65 -8.13 -8.25 6.03
C PRO A 65 -8.55 -7.67 4.67
N LEU A 66 -7.93 -8.17 3.61
CA LEU A 66 -8.16 -7.75 2.21
C LEU A 66 -9.57 -8.05 1.69
N THR A 67 -10.39 -8.76 2.47
CA THR A 67 -11.76 -9.18 2.13
C THR A 67 -12.78 -8.04 2.19
N LEU A 68 -12.43 -6.87 2.74
CA LEU A 68 -13.32 -5.76 3.05
C LEU A 68 -13.31 -4.60 2.03
N MET A 69 -13.17 -4.90 0.73
CA MET A 69 -13.15 -3.85 -0.28
C MET A 69 -14.55 -3.56 -0.82
N LYS A 70 -15.11 -2.43 -0.42
CA LYS A 70 -16.06 -1.67 -1.25
C LYS A 70 -15.17 -0.77 -2.11
N LEU A 71 -14.79 -1.26 -3.30
CA LEU A 71 -14.10 -0.44 -4.30
C LEU A 71 -14.90 0.87 -4.47
N PRO A 72 -14.29 2.05 -4.40
CA PRO A 72 -14.98 3.26 -4.84
C PRO A 72 -15.34 3.03 -6.32
N SER A 73 -16.63 3.00 -6.63
CA SER A 73 -17.19 2.71 -7.96
C SER A 73 -16.85 3.75 -9.04
N LYS A 74 -15.71 4.44 -8.95
CA LYS A 74 -15.27 5.38 -9.99
C LYS A 74 -14.72 4.56 -11.15
N GLY A 75 -15.59 4.41 -12.14
CA GLY A 75 -15.27 3.90 -13.46
C GLY A 75 -14.12 4.67 -14.10
N PHE A 76 -13.48 3.97 -15.03
CA PHE A 76 -12.75 4.55 -16.14
C PHE A 76 -13.61 5.56 -16.89
#